data_AF-A0A2H4NRN0-F1
#
_entry.id   AF-A0A2H4NRN0-F1
#
_cell.length_a   1.000
_cell.length_b   1.000
_cell.length_c   1.000
_cell.angle_alpha   90.00
_cell.angle_beta   90.00
_cell.angle_gamma   90.00
#
_symmetry.space_group_name_H-M   'P 1'
#
loop_
_entity.id
_entity.type
_entity.pdbx_description
1 polymer ?
#
loop_
_entity_poly.entity_id
_entity_poly.type
_entity_poly.pdbx_seq_one_letter_code
_entity_poly.pdbx_strand_id
1 'polypeptide(L)'
;MVNAKEHLTMKGLQEIVSIKASINLGLNDELKAAFPDTVPTLRPLVESMQILSKAKSSANYEIPLTTPGSTQWMKVGQWVAGFVSGDGCFAITENKSSSKFYLRLVFSIYQHSRDSSLISSFVDFFGCGAYRSTSANQTTVYFECMNFAGNYEKIMPFFREFNIRGVKSKDFDAWCKAAKIIKAKDHLTKEGFDLVCQIKSNMNKGI
;
A
#
# COMPACT_ATOMS: atom_id res chain seq x y z
N MET A 1 0.55 -30.64 -15.08
CA MET A 1 -0.90 -30.37 -15.17
C MET A 1 -1.37 -29.81 -16.53
N VAL A 2 -1.45 -28.50 -16.79
CA VAL A 2 -2.05 -28.00 -18.05
C VAL A 2 -1.19 -28.28 -19.29
N ASN A 3 0.10 -27.93 -19.25
CA ASN A 3 1.04 -28.17 -20.37
C ASN A 3 1.21 -29.67 -20.69
N ALA A 4 1.10 -30.53 -19.68
CA ALA A 4 1.15 -31.99 -19.82
C ALA A 4 -0.20 -32.61 -20.25
N LYS A 5 -1.24 -31.79 -20.49
CA LYS A 5 -2.61 -32.22 -20.83
C LYS A 5 -3.31 -33.12 -19.79
N GLU A 6 -2.79 -33.21 -18.56
CA GLU A 6 -3.39 -34.02 -17.49
C GLU A 6 -4.81 -33.57 -17.11
N HIS A 7 -5.12 -32.29 -17.32
CA HIS A 7 -6.45 -31.71 -17.11
C HIS A 7 -7.56 -32.34 -17.97
N LEU A 8 -7.21 -33.09 -19.01
CA LEU A 8 -8.16 -33.85 -19.83
C LEU A 8 -8.56 -35.20 -19.19
N THR A 9 -7.92 -35.57 -18.09
CA THR A 9 -8.27 -36.76 -17.30
C THR A 9 -9.09 -36.35 -16.08
N MET A 10 -9.93 -37.26 -15.58
CA MET A 10 -10.72 -36.98 -14.36
C MET A 10 -9.82 -36.67 -13.15
N LYS A 11 -8.68 -37.36 -13.03
CA LYS A 11 -7.70 -37.11 -11.98
C LYS A 11 -7.14 -35.68 -12.05
N GLY A 12 -6.65 -35.26 -13.22
CA GLY A 12 -6.08 -33.92 -13.38
C GLY A 12 -7.14 -32.81 -13.27
N LEU A 13 -8.38 -33.07 -13.70
CA LEU A 13 -9.50 -32.16 -13.46
C LEU A 13 -9.80 -32.01 -11.96
N GLN A 14 -9.83 -33.11 -11.21
CA GLN A 14 -10.01 -33.08 -9.76
C GLN A 14 -8.88 -32.29 -9.06
N GLU A 15 -7.63 -32.43 -9.50
CA GLU A 15 -6.50 -31.64 -8.98
C GLU A 15 -6.69 -30.14 -9.22
N ILE A 16 -7.19 -29.72 -10.39
CA ILE A 16 -7.53 -28.32 -10.68
C ILE A 16 -8.62 -27.82 -9.73
N VAL A 17 -9.67 -28.62 -9.53
CA VAL A 17 -10.79 -28.25 -8.65
C VAL A 17 -10.31 -28.09 -7.20
N SER A 18 -9.43 -28.99 -6.72
CA SER A 18 -8.78 -28.88 -5.41
C SER A 18 -7.94 -27.60 -5.26
N ILE A 19 -7.18 -27.21 -6.29
CA ILE A 19 -6.43 -25.93 -6.28
C ILE A 19 -7.40 -24.74 -6.27
N LYS A 20 -8.44 -24.78 -7.13
CA LYS A 20 -9.44 -23.71 -7.26
C LYS A 20 -10.23 -23.49 -5.97
N ALA A 21 -10.46 -24.55 -5.20
CA ALA A 21 -11.14 -24.48 -3.91
C ALA A 21 -10.40 -23.58 -2.89
N SER A 22 -9.09 -23.37 -3.06
CA SER A 22 -8.27 -22.52 -2.19
C SER A 22 -7.93 -21.15 -2.79
N ILE A 23 -8.40 -20.86 -4.00
CA ILE A 23 -8.15 -19.58 -4.69
C ILE A 23 -9.36 -18.65 -4.52
N ASN A 24 -9.08 -17.44 -4.05
CA ASN A 24 -10.05 -16.34 -3.88
C ASN A 24 -11.24 -16.74 -3.00
N LEU A 25 -12.43 -16.89 -3.58
CA LEU A 25 -13.67 -17.25 -2.87
C LEU A 25 -13.95 -18.77 -2.91
N GLY A 26 -13.03 -19.58 -3.40
CA GLY A 26 -13.19 -21.03 -3.50
C GLY A 26 -14.17 -21.46 -4.60
N LEU A 27 -14.84 -22.59 -4.41
CA LEU A 27 -15.78 -23.16 -5.38
C LEU A 27 -17.15 -22.47 -5.31
N ASN A 28 -17.80 -22.29 -6.46
CA ASN A 28 -19.23 -21.95 -6.51
C ASN A 28 -20.08 -23.21 -6.27
N ASP A 29 -21.39 -23.05 -6.13
CA ASP A 29 -22.25 -24.16 -5.70
C ASP A 29 -22.39 -25.27 -6.75
N GLU A 30 -22.34 -24.92 -8.03
CA GLU A 30 -22.31 -25.88 -9.13
C GLU A 30 -21.08 -26.79 -9.07
N LEU A 31 -19.89 -26.23 -8.84
CA LEU A 31 -18.65 -27.00 -8.72
C LEU A 31 -18.63 -27.83 -7.44
N LYS A 32 -19.21 -27.36 -6.34
CA LYS A 32 -19.35 -28.17 -5.11
C LYS A 32 -20.27 -29.37 -5.36
N ALA A 33 -21.35 -29.19 -6.10
CA ALA A 33 -22.27 -30.28 -6.43
C ALA A 33 -21.63 -31.30 -7.39
N ALA A 34 -20.86 -30.83 -8.37
CA ALA A 34 -20.17 -31.70 -9.33
C ALA A 34 -18.96 -32.44 -8.73
N PHE A 35 -18.31 -31.87 -7.71
CA PHE A 35 -17.13 -32.44 -7.06
C PHE A 35 -17.26 -32.42 -5.52
N PRO A 36 -18.21 -33.19 -4.95
CA PRO A 36 -18.59 -33.09 -3.54
C PRO A 36 -17.47 -33.48 -2.57
N ASP A 37 -16.58 -34.38 -2.99
CA ASP A 37 -15.48 -34.88 -2.16
C ASP A 37 -14.17 -34.08 -2.34
N THR A 38 -14.25 -32.86 -2.91
CA THR A 38 -13.07 -32.04 -3.14
C THR A 38 -12.41 -31.65 -1.82
N VAL A 39 -11.16 -32.08 -1.64
CA VAL A 39 -10.27 -31.57 -0.59
C VAL A 39 -9.50 -30.37 -1.14
N PRO A 40 -9.64 -29.16 -0.55
CA PRO A 40 -8.89 -27.99 -1.00
C PRO A 40 -7.39 -28.14 -0.78
N THR A 41 -6.58 -27.71 -1.75
CA THR A 41 -5.12 -27.71 -1.61
C THR A 41 -4.67 -26.66 -0.59
N LEU A 42 -3.69 -26.98 0.26
CA LEU A 42 -3.14 -25.98 1.19
C LEU A 42 -2.53 -24.81 0.43
N ARG A 43 -2.89 -23.58 0.82
CA ARG A 43 -2.25 -22.37 0.29
C ARG A 43 -0.83 -22.29 0.88
N PRO A 44 0.22 -22.13 0.05
CA PRO A 44 1.57 -21.95 0.56
C PRO A 44 1.65 -20.76 1.51
N LEU A 45 2.38 -20.93 2.62
CA LEU A 45 2.73 -19.81 3.48
C LEU A 45 3.75 -18.92 2.77
N VAL A 46 3.56 -17.61 2.89
CA VAL A 46 4.52 -16.64 2.34
C VAL A 46 5.66 -16.47 3.34
N GLU A 47 6.86 -16.92 2.97
CA GLU A 47 8.04 -16.93 3.86
C GLU A 47 8.55 -15.51 4.22
N SER A 48 8.26 -14.49 3.39
CA SER A 48 8.64 -13.11 3.66
C SER A 48 7.49 -12.15 3.36
N MET A 49 6.81 -11.70 4.42
CA MET A 49 5.75 -10.69 4.34
C MET A 49 6.26 -9.27 4.62
N GLN A 50 7.58 -9.04 4.65
CA GLN A 50 8.17 -7.72 4.95
C GLN A 50 8.81 -7.12 3.70
N ILE A 51 8.71 -5.81 3.53
CA ILE A 51 9.34 -5.09 2.40
C ILE A 51 10.87 -5.20 2.47
N LEU A 52 11.41 -5.05 3.68
CA LEU A 52 12.81 -5.28 3.98
C LEU A 52 12.92 -6.65 4.63
N SER A 53 13.32 -7.67 3.88
CA SER A 53 13.71 -8.91 4.51
C SER A 53 15.02 -8.67 5.26
N LYS A 54 15.10 -9.06 6.53
CA LYS A 54 16.41 -9.25 7.18
C LYS A 54 16.95 -10.58 6.66
N ALA A 55 17.98 -10.56 5.82
CA ALA A 55 18.63 -11.80 5.44
C ALA A 55 19.25 -12.44 6.70
N LYS A 56 18.90 -13.68 7.01
CA LYS A 56 19.68 -14.51 7.93
C LYS A 56 20.96 -14.95 7.19
N SER A 57 22.03 -14.20 7.37
CA SER A 57 23.38 -14.62 6.99
C SER A 57 24.01 -15.41 8.15
N SER A 58 24.69 -16.51 7.84
CA SER A 58 25.51 -17.29 8.78
C SER A 58 26.79 -16.57 9.23
N ALA A 59 27.09 -15.41 8.67
CA ALA A 59 28.14 -14.51 9.12
C ALA A 59 27.52 -13.17 9.53
N ASN A 60 27.86 -12.67 10.74
CA ASN A 60 27.36 -11.46 11.39
C ASN A 60 27.68 -10.14 10.64
N TYR A 61 27.29 -10.03 9.36
CA TYR A 61 27.33 -8.78 8.61
C TYR A 61 25.98 -8.54 7.94
N GLU A 62 25.19 -7.65 8.55
CA GLU A 62 23.94 -7.15 7.99
C GLU A 62 24.29 -6.19 6.83
N ILE A 63 24.20 -6.66 5.60
CA ILE A 63 24.14 -5.74 4.45
C ILE A 63 22.72 -5.16 4.46
N PRO A 64 22.52 -3.83 4.58
CA PRO A 64 21.19 -3.25 4.46
C PRO A 64 20.64 -3.61 3.08
N LEU A 65 19.51 -4.31 3.01
CA LEU A 65 18.93 -4.78 1.75
C LEU A 65 18.45 -3.66 0.81
N THR A 66 18.78 -2.41 1.12
CA THR A 66 18.36 -1.20 0.41
C THR A 66 19.43 -0.11 0.52
N THR A 67 20.62 -0.33 -0.03
CA THR A 67 21.50 0.80 -0.36
C THR A 67 20.83 1.59 -1.49
N PRO A 68 20.59 2.91 -1.34
CA PRO A 68 20.08 3.74 -2.42
C PRO A 68 20.93 3.57 -3.69
N GLY A 69 20.27 3.45 -4.84
CA GLY A 69 20.92 3.20 -6.13
C GLY A 69 21.26 1.74 -6.46
N SER A 70 21.07 0.79 -5.54
CA SER A 70 21.24 -0.64 -5.85
C SER A 70 20.10 -1.19 -6.73
N THR A 71 20.37 -2.25 -7.49
CA THR A 71 19.33 -2.95 -8.29
C THR A 71 18.16 -3.43 -7.43
N GLN A 72 18.44 -3.89 -6.20
CA GLN A 72 17.40 -4.32 -5.26
C GLN A 72 16.55 -3.13 -4.79
N TRP A 73 17.18 -2.00 -4.47
CA TRP A 73 16.48 -0.76 -4.15
C TRP A 73 15.54 -0.33 -5.28
N MET A 74 16.01 -0.37 -6.53
CA MET A 74 15.18 0.00 -7.68
C MET A 74 13.95 -0.92 -7.83
N LYS A 75 14.10 -2.23 -7.62
CA LYS A 75 12.98 -3.18 -7.68
C LYS A 75 11.98 -2.94 -6.56
N VAL A 76 12.45 -2.78 -5.33
CA VAL A 76 11.59 -2.52 -4.15
C VAL A 76 10.89 -1.17 -4.31
N GLY A 77 11.63 -0.14 -4.70
CA GLY A 77 11.10 1.21 -4.93
C GLY A 77 9.99 1.23 -5.98
N GLN A 78 10.21 0.58 -7.14
CA GLN A 78 9.18 0.46 -8.17
C GLN A 78 7.98 -0.37 -7.72
N TRP A 79 8.20 -1.44 -6.95
CA TRP A 79 7.10 -2.23 -6.39
C TRP A 79 6.25 -1.40 -5.42
N VAL A 80 6.88 -0.66 -4.49
CA VAL A 80 6.15 0.21 -3.56
C VAL A 80 5.38 1.30 -4.31
N ALA A 81 6.00 1.96 -5.29
CA ALA A 81 5.31 2.96 -6.10
C ALA A 81 4.12 2.36 -6.87
N GLY A 82 4.27 1.15 -7.43
CA GLY A 82 3.18 0.42 -8.08
C GLY A 82 2.05 0.07 -7.11
N PHE A 83 2.38 -0.47 -5.94
CA PHE A 83 1.43 -0.82 -4.89
C PHE A 83 0.63 0.40 -4.41
N VAL A 84 1.32 1.51 -4.13
CA VAL A 84 0.70 2.78 -3.69
C VAL A 84 -0.09 3.45 -4.81
N SER A 85 0.27 3.23 -6.08
CA SER A 85 -0.54 3.67 -7.22
C SER A 85 -1.91 2.98 -7.26
N GLY A 86 -2.04 1.76 -6.72
CA GLY A 86 -3.32 1.08 -6.49
C GLY A 86 -3.97 1.51 -5.17
N ASP A 87 -3.37 1.10 -4.05
CA ASP A 87 -4.00 1.10 -2.71
C ASP A 87 -3.58 2.27 -1.80
N GLY A 88 -2.79 3.21 -2.33
CA GLY A 88 -2.36 4.41 -1.62
C GLY A 88 -3.37 5.55 -1.66
N CYS A 89 -3.28 6.43 -0.65
CA CYS A 89 -4.09 7.64 -0.53
C CYS A 89 -3.22 8.85 -0.16
N PHE A 90 -3.32 9.92 -0.94
CA PHE A 90 -2.78 11.23 -0.60
C PHE A 90 -3.95 12.17 -0.26
N ALA A 91 -3.98 12.63 0.99
CA ALA A 91 -5.06 13.45 1.50
C ALA A 91 -4.55 14.69 2.22
N ILE A 92 -5.40 15.71 2.25
CA ILE A 92 -5.22 16.92 3.03
C ILE A 92 -6.43 17.01 3.96
N THR A 93 -6.19 16.98 5.26
CA THR A 93 -7.24 17.24 6.26
C THR A 93 -7.13 18.68 6.73
N GLU A 94 -8.30 19.28 6.97
CA GLU A 94 -8.39 20.64 7.48
C GLU A 94 -9.32 20.68 8.69
N ASN A 95 -9.00 21.52 9.65
CA ASN A 95 -9.90 21.83 10.75
C ASN A 95 -9.89 23.35 10.95
N LYS A 96 -11.09 23.93 11.10
CA LYS A 96 -11.27 25.35 11.34
C LYS A 96 -11.75 25.54 12.77
N SER A 97 -10.89 26.14 13.60
CA SER A 97 -11.29 26.72 14.88
C SER A 97 -11.49 28.23 14.70
N SER A 98 -12.17 28.89 15.65
CA SER A 98 -12.46 30.33 15.64
C SER A 98 -11.22 31.22 15.48
N SER A 99 -10.03 30.74 15.82
CA SER A 99 -8.78 31.50 15.80
C SER A 99 -7.61 30.81 15.08
N LYS A 100 -7.79 29.57 14.60
CA LYS A 100 -6.69 28.79 14.02
C LYS A 100 -7.13 27.98 12.81
N PHE A 101 -6.34 28.10 11.76
CA PHE A 101 -6.37 27.24 10.59
C PHE A 101 -5.45 26.05 10.82
N TYR A 102 -6.00 24.84 10.77
CA TYR A 102 -5.19 23.62 10.84
C TYR A 102 -5.25 22.89 9.51
N LEU A 103 -4.08 22.64 8.92
CA LEU A 103 -3.91 21.81 7.74
C LEU A 103 -2.95 20.68 8.06
N ARG A 104 -3.27 19.48 7.59
CA ARG A 104 -2.43 18.31 7.77
C ARG A 104 -2.39 17.50 6.49
N LEU A 105 -1.18 17.20 6.05
CA LEU A 105 -0.93 16.19 5.03
C LEU A 105 -1.09 14.81 5.64
N VAL A 106 -1.80 13.93 4.94
CA VAL A 106 -1.99 12.53 5.33
C VAL A 106 -1.61 11.66 4.13
N PHE A 107 -0.73 10.70 4.36
CA PHE A 107 -0.43 9.63 3.43
C PHE A 107 -0.81 8.31 4.08
N SER A 108 -1.60 7.49 3.37
CA SER A 108 -2.09 6.22 3.89
C SER A 108 -2.02 5.10 2.86
N ILE A 109 -1.86 3.86 3.33
CA ILE A 109 -1.92 2.64 2.51
C ILE A 109 -2.86 1.67 3.22
N TYR A 110 -3.97 1.30 2.58
CA TYR A 110 -4.99 0.42 3.16
C TYR A 110 -4.87 -0.99 2.61
N GLN A 111 -5.09 -2.01 3.45
CA GLN A 111 -5.18 -3.39 3.00
C GLN A 111 -6.02 -4.24 3.95
N HIS A 112 -6.39 -5.44 3.50
CA HIS A 112 -6.97 -6.44 4.37
C HIS A 112 -5.95 -6.91 5.44
N SER A 113 -6.43 -7.22 6.64
CA SER A 113 -5.66 -7.71 7.79
C SER A 113 -4.84 -8.99 7.55
N ARG A 114 -5.10 -9.70 6.44
CA ARG A 114 -4.32 -10.87 6.02
C ARG A 114 -2.88 -10.48 5.68
N ASP A 115 -2.67 -9.23 5.29
CA ASP A 115 -1.37 -8.64 4.96
C ASP A 115 -0.89 -7.68 6.05
N SER A 116 -1.32 -7.89 7.31
CA SER A 116 -0.94 -7.03 8.44
C SER A 116 0.57 -6.91 8.64
N SER A 117 1.34 -7.99 8.44
CA SER A 117 2.80 -7.97 8.50
C SER A 117 3.44 -7.13 7.39
N LEU A 118 2.84 -7.12 6.20
CA LEU A 118 3.29 -6.27 5.10
C LEU A 118 3.01 -4.81 5.41
N ILE A 119 1.80 -4.50 5.89
CA ILE A 119 1.40 -3.15 6.22
C ILE A 119 2.20 -2.58 7.39
N SER A 120 2.52 -3.39 8.40
CA SER A 120 3.37 -2.95 9.50
C SER A 120 4.82 -2.66 9.05
N SER A 121 5.34 -3.42 8.07
CA SER A 121 6.70 -3.22 7.57
C SER A 121 6.93 -1.88 6.85
N PHE A 122 5.87 -1.18 6.42
CA PHE A 122 5.99 0.17 5.86
C PHE A 122 6.49 1.20 6.88
N VAL A 123 6.28 0.98 8.18
CA VAL A 123 6.78 1.86 9.25
C VAL A 123 8.31 1.89 9.25
N ASP A 124 8.93 0.73 9.21
CA ASP A 124 10.39 0.59 9.15
C ASP A 124 10.92 1.04 7.79
N PHE A 125 10.25 0.65 6.70
CA PHE A 125 10.65 1.01 5.34
C PHE A 125 10.73 2.53 5.12
N PHE A 126 9.68 3.27 5.49
CA PHE A 126 9.70 4.73 5.38
C PHE A 126 10.40 5.41 6.56
N GLY A 127 10.68 4.69 7.65
CA GLY A 127 11.18 5.23 8.91
C GLY A 127 10.26 6.30 9.52
N CYS A 128 8.97 6.29 9.21
CA CYS A 128 7.96 7.21 9.73
C CYS A 128 6.56 6.61 9.63
N GLY A 129 5.56 7.30 10.18
CA GLY A 129 4.17 6.83 10.17
C GLY A 129 3.88 5.78 11.23
N ALA A 130 2.71 5.16 11.16
CA ALA A 130 2.25 4.17 12.11
C ALA A 130 1.36 3.12 11.44
N TYR A 131 1.43 1.89 11.95
CA TYR A 131 0.45 0.84 11.67
C TYR A 131 -0.83 1.08 12.47
N ARG A 132 -1.98 0.89 11.84
CA ARG A 132 -3.32 1.08 12.40
C ARG A 132 -4.28 -0.01 11.93
N SER A 133 -5.39 -0.15 12.64
CA SER A 133 -6.52 -1.03 12.27
C SER A 133 -7.85 -0.34 12.52
N THR A 134 -8.89 -0.75 11.78
CA THR A 134 -10.26 -0.25 12.00
C THR A 134 -10.93 -1.03 13.15
N SER A 135 -11.53 -0.30 14.10
CA SER A 135 -12.22 -0.88 15.25
C SER A 135 -13.54 -1.58 14.90
N ALA A 136 -14.16 -1.24 13.77
CA ALA A 136 -15.49 -1.72 13.40
C ALA A 136 -15.55 -3.20 12.98
N ASN A 137 -14.43 -3.78 12.52
CA ASN A 137 -14.42 -5.16 12.01
C ASN A 137 -13.04 -5.85 12.00
N GLN A 138 -11.93 -5.16 12.34
CA GLN A 138 -10.55 -5.68 12.28
C GLN A 138 -10.13 -6.31 10.94
N THR A 139 -10.92 -6.14 9.87
CA THR A 139 -10.61 -6.68 8.54
C THR A 139 -9.72 -5.75 7.75
N THR A 140 -9.70 -4.45 8.07
CA THR A 140 -8.90 -3.45 7.38
C THR A 140 -7.79 -2.95 8.30
N VAL A 141 -6.57 -2.98 7.78
CA VAL A 141 -5.36 -2.47 8.41
C VAL A 141 -4.74 -1.44 7.50
N TYR A 142 -3.99 -0.50 8.05
CA TYR A 142 -3.40 0.55 7.24
C TYR A 142 -2.13 1.12 7.84
N PHE A 143 -1.23 1.55 6.96
CA PHE A 143 -0.14 2.44 7.28
C PHE A 143 -0.62 3.88 7.17
N GLU A 144 -0.24 4.76 8.09
CA GLU A 144 -0.58 6.18 8.03
C GLU A 144 0.57 7.07 8.51
N CYS A 145 0.88 8.10 7.72
CA CYS A 145 1.78 9.19 8.11
C CYS A 145 1.02 10.52 8.14
N MET A 146 0.86 11.07 9.35
CA MET A 146 0.16 12.34 9.60
C MET A 146 1.09 13.51 9.96
N ASN A 147 2.34 13.22 10.31
CA ASN A 147 3.27 14.27 10.72
C ASN A 147 3.91 14.91 9.48
N PHE A 148 4.11 16.23 9.51
CA PHE A 148 4.60 16.96 8.35
C PHE A 148 6.01 16.55 7.94
N ALA A 149 6.93 16.35 8.91
CA ALA A 149 8.32 15.98 8.63
C ALA A 149 8.42 14.65 7.87
N GLY A 150 7.76 13.58 8.32
CA GLY A 150 7.73 12.29 7.63
C GLY A 150 7.15 12.38 6.22
N ASN A 151 6.06 13.14 6.06
CA ASN A 151 5.46 13.38 4.75
C ASN A 151 6.38 14.16 3.80
N TYR A 152 7.01 15.22 4.28
CA TYR A 152 7.81 16.14 3.47
C TYR A 152 9.24 15.64 3.21
N GLU A 153 9.88 15.01 4.19
CA GLU A 153 11.31 14.65 4.15
C GLU A 153 11.54 13.20 3.74
N LYS A 154 10.53 12.32 3.84
CA LYS A 154 10.66 10.89 3.54
C LYS A 154 9.74 10.43 2.42
N ILE A 155 8.43 10.61 2.59
CA ILE A 155 7.42 10.12 1.64
C ILE A 155 7.47 10.89 0.32
N MET A 156 7.49 12.23 0.38
CA MET A 156 7.51 13.05 -0.83
C MET A 156 8.76 12.79 -1.69
N PRO A 157 10.00 12.78 -1.16
CA PRO A 157 11.19 12.49 -1.96
C PRO A 157 11.17 11.08 -2.55
N PHE A 158 10.70 10.08 -1.77
CA PHE A 158 10.60 8.71 -2.25
C PHE A 158 9.72 8.60 -3.50
N PHE A 159 8.53 9.22 -3.51
CA PHE A 159 7.64 9.18 -4.67
C PHE A 159 8.01 10.18 -5.78
N ARG A 160 8.99 11.06 -5.56
CA ARG A 160 9.64 11.84 -6.61
C ARG A 160 10.75 11.04 -7.31
N GLU A 161 11.38 10.11 -6.60
CA GLU A 161 12.31 9.14 -7.18
C GLU A 161 11.56 8.00 -7.88
N PHE A 162 10.53 7.45 -7.22
CA PHE A 162 9.69 6.36 -7.73
C PHE A 162 8.28 6.85 -8.02
N ASN A 163 8.04 7.19 -9.29
CA ASN A 163 6.83 7.87 -9.72
C ASN A 163 5.54 7.06 -9.46
N ILE A 164 4.56 7.70 -8.81
CA ILE A 164 3.16 7.27 -8.78
C ILE A 164 2.59 7.25 -10.20
N ARG A 165 1.80 6.23 -10.52
CA ARG A 165 1.17 6.03 -11.84
C ARG A 165 -0.34 6.22 -11.80
N GLY A 166 -0.94 6.45 -12.97
CA GLY A 166 -2.38 6.62 -13.15
C GLY A 166 -2.89 7.98 -12.65
N VAL A 167 -4.21 8.14 -12.52
CA VAL A 167 -4.86 9.39 -12.09
C VAL A 167 -4.34 9.88 -10.73
N LYS A 168 -3.98 8.95 -9.84
CA LYS A 168 -3.40 9.24 -8.51
C LYS A 168 -2.11 10.06 -8.56
N SER A 169 -1.37 10.04 -9.68
CA SER A 169 -0.20 10.92 -9.86
C SER A 169 -0.56 12.40 -9.80
N LYS A 170 -1.75 12.79 -10.29
CA LYS A 170 -2.28 14.15 -10.17
C LYS A 170 -2.56 14.53 -8.72
N ASP A 171 -3.09 13.59 -7.94
CA ASP A 171 -3.33 13.78 -6.50
C ASP A 171 -2.02 13.95 -5.74
N PHE A 172 -1.00 13.13 -6.05
CA PHE A 172 0.33 13.26 -5.48
C PHE A 172 0.96 14.62 -5.81
N ASP A 173 0.84 15.11 -7.05
CA ASP A 173 1.36 16.42 -7.44
C ASP A 173 0.64 17.57 -6.74
N ALA A 174 -0.69 17.52 -6.63
CA ALA A 174 -1.48 18.48 -5.87
C ALA A 174 -1.07 18.48 -4.38
N TRP A 175 -0.92 17.30 -3.80
CA TRP A 175 -0.47 17.11 -2.43
C TRP A 175 0.94 17.68 -2.19
N CYS A 176 1.87 17.48 -3.13
CA CYS A 176 3.21 18.09 -3.09
C CYS A 176 3.16 19.63 -3.18
N LYS A 177 2.25 20.21 -3.97
CA LYS A 177 2.07 21.67 -4.04
C LYS A 177 1.62 22.21 -2.69
N ALA A 178 0.61 21.58 -2.06
CA ALA A 178 0.17 21.94 -0.72
C ALA A 178 1.31 21.81 0.31
N ALA A 179 2.13 20.76 0.21
CA ALA A 179 3.28 20.55 1.09
C ALA A 179 4.30 21.70 1.03
N LYS A 180 4.54 22.26 -0.16
CA LYS A 180 5.43 23.43 -0.34
C LYS A 180 4.86 24.69 0.31
N ILE A 181 3.56 24.95 0.16
CA ILE A 181 2.86 26.07 0.81
C ILE A 181 2.94 25.93 2.34
N ILE A 182 2.74 24.72 2.86
CA ILE A 182 2.85 24.46 4.30
C ILE A 182 4.29 24.67 4.79
N LYS A 183 5.30 24.18 4.05
CA LYS A 183 6.72 24.38 4.38
C LYS A 183 7.10 25.85 4.47
N ALA A 184 6.60 26.68 3.55
CA ALA A 184 6.84 28.12 3.50
C ALA A 184 6.12 28.90 4.62
N LYS A 185 5.22 28.25 5.37
CA LYS A 185 4.32 28.86 6.36
C LYS A 185 3.25 29.79 5.78
N ASP A 186 3.09 29.85 4.45
CA ASP A 186 2.07 30.67 3.78
C ASP A 186 0.65 30.27 4.17
N HIS A 187 0.44 29.00 4.52
CA HIS A 187 -0.83 28.48 5.04
C HIS A 187 -1.34 29.14 6.34
N LEU A 188 -0.50 29.96 7.00
CA LEU A 188 -0.90 30.75 8.17
C LEU A 188 -1.67 32.03 7.79
N THR A 189 -1.64 32.42 6.50
CA THR A 189 -2.46 33.50 5.94
C THR A 189 -3.80 32.97 5.46
N LYS A 190 -4.80 33.84 5.36
CA LYS A 190 -6.12 33.47 4.85
C LYS A 190 -6.04 33.01 3.40
N GLU A 191 -5.26 33.71 2.60
CA GLU A 191 -5.02 33.45 1.18
C GLU A 191 -4.32 32.12 0.97
N GLY A 192 -3.25 31.85 1.72
CA GLY A 192 -2.52 30.59 1.65
C GLY A 192 -3.33 29.40 2.15
N PHE A 193 -4.14 29.58 3.19
CA PHE A 193 -5.07 28.55 3.65
C PHE A 193 -6.13 28.23 2.58
N ASP A 194 -6.80 29.25 2.05
CA ASP A 194 -7.85 29.09 1.04
C ASP A 194 -7.29 28.44 -0.25
N LEU A 195 -6.06 28.77 -0.63
CA LEU A 195 -5.36 28.12 -1.73
C LEU A 195 -5.16 26.61 -1.48
N VAL A 196 -4.76 26.20 -0.27
CA VAL A 196 -4.63 24.76 0.05
C VAL A 196 -6.00 24.08 0.07
N CYS A 197 -7.04 24.73 0.57
CA CYS A 197 -8.42 24.23 0.51
C CYS A 197 -8.89 24.04 -0.95
N GLN A 198 -8.54 24.97 -1.85
CA GLN A 198 -8.83 24.86 -3.27
C GLN A 198 -8.04 23.72 -3.94
N ILE A 199 -6.78 23.51 -3.57
CA ILE A 199 -6.01 22.36 -4.04
C ILE A 199 -6.71 21.06 -3.61
N LYS A 200 -7.05 20.95 -2.32
CA LYS A 200 -7.74 19.80 -1.74
C LYS A 200 -9.08 19.52 -2.42
N SER A 201 -9.88 20.54 -2.72
CA SER A 201 -11.21 20.35 -3.31
C SER A 201 -11.17 19.73 -4.71
N ASN A 202 -10.04 19.85 -5.40
CA ASN A 202 -9.80 19.27 -6.72
C ASN A 202 -9.07 17.90 -6.67
N MET A 203 -8.63 17.45 -5.50
CA MET A 203 -8.01 16.14 -5.31
C MET A 203 -9.06 15.03 -5.20
N ASN A 204 -8.67 13.81 -5.58
CA ASN A 204 -9.39 12.55 -5.35
C ASN A 204 -10.81 12.53 -5.96
N LYS A 205 -11.01 13.20 -7.11
CA LYS A 205 -12.31 13.27 -7.80
C LYS A 205 -12.56 12.15 -8.81
N GLY A 206 -11.53 11.40 -9.20
CA GLY A 206 -11.66 10.30 -10.15
C GLY A 206 -11.98 10.73 -11.60
N ILE A 207 -11.76 12.02 -11.93
CA ILE A 207 -12.05 12.65 -13.23
C ILE A 207 -10.77 13.23 -13.82
#